data_AF-A0A1I5BP24-F1
#
_entry.id   AF-A0A1I5BP24-F1
#
_cell.length_a   1.000
_cell.length_b   1.000
_cell.length_c   1.000
_cell.angle_alpha   90.00
_cell.angle_beta   90.00
_cell.angle_gamma   90.00
#
_symmetry.space_group_name_H-M   'P 1'
#
loop_
_entity.id
_entity.type
_entity.pdbx_description
1 polymer ?
#
loop_
_entity_poly.entity_id
_entity_poly.type
_entity_poly.pdbx_seq_one_letter_code
_entity_poly.pdbx_strand_id
1 'polypeptide(L)'
;MGFIENFFFSIAGLSYIFLWIVVSLATIEKKPILNYLAEFLVYLFSFLFLGLRDSNSGTDTAAYISFFEKIQYSQNFEFTWEYIYNVFAYLIGLIFDSTGFIIANVVIQLLLISFISRKLKIKEISLILLAYISFLPGFDMLTNGMRQGLSIPLAMIIYFIWQYKKSINKLSVFILFILHKSILIYIPFLIVSSFTKTNHKLKLINLFLSLFVIFILLWHLMDLRDVLSPVMNSITFQLSESNLTLGEKFNVYLTNDSDMLSGIYKYYFLMISIFFLFFVFKSRKEISEHTNNVVLRDYAFFVSFLALPYAIIWISPFSYRFMYIFYLPGLIFSVYFLNIQNQIKSYYFYLLVVLVAGLFTYGSNTFSNFNY
;
A
#
# COMPACT_ATOMS: atom_id res chain seq x y z
N MET A 1 -11.13 -5.43 -31.35
CA MET A 1 -12.52 -5.83 -31.01
C MET A 1 -12.54 -6.87 -29.90
N GLY A 2 -11.85 -8.01 -30.01
CA GLY A 2 -11.85 -9.06 -28.96
C GLY A 2 -11.47 -8.61 -27.55
N PHE A 3 -10.57 -7.64 -27.38
CA PHE A 3 -10.20 -7.13 -26.06
C PHE A 3 -11.34 -6.37 -25.36
N ILE A 4 -12.09 -5.58 -26.12
CA ILE A 4 -13.20 -4.76 -25.61
C ILE A 4 -14.37 -5.67 -25.22
N GLU A 5 -14.71 -6.63 -26.08
CA GLU A 5 -15.75 -7.63 -25.76
C GLU A 5 -15.36 -8.47 -24.55
N ASN A 6 -14.12 -8.98 -24.47
CA ASN A 6 -13.66 -9.74 -23.31
C ASN A 6 -13.73 -8.91 -22.02
N PHE A 7 -13.48 -7.61 -22.05
CA PHE A 7 -13.65 -6.77 -20.85
C PHE A 7 -15.12 -6.65 -20.47
N PHE A 8 -15.99 -6.15 -21.35
CA PHE A 8 -17.40 -5.86 -21.02
C PHE A 8 -18.21 -7.11 -20.67
N PHE A 9 -17.84 -8.27 -21.21
CA PHE A 9 -18.53 -9.54 -20.96
C PHE A 9 -17.78 -10.45 -19.96
N SER A 10 -16.61 -10.07 -19.47
CA SER A 10 -15.96 -10.80 -18.38
C SER A 10 -16.47 -10.38 -17.01
N ILE A 11 -16.42 -11.31 -16.06
CA ILE A 11 -16.66 -11.07 -14.63
C ILE A 11 -15.74 -9.95 -14.12
N ALA A 12 -14.53 -9.83 -14.68
CA ALA A 12 -13.58 -8.76 -14.38
C ALA A 12 -14.13 -7.38 -14.72
N GLY A 13 -14.50 -7.16 -15.98
CA GLY A 13 -15.00 -5.86 -16.41
C GLY A 13 -16.34 -5.53 -15.78
N LEU A 14 -17.22 -6.51 -15.57
CA LEU A 14 -18.48 -6.32 -14.85
C LEU A 14 -18.26 -5.87 -13.40
N SER A 15 -17.29 -6.48 -12.68
CA SER A 15 -16.95 -6.11 -11.30
C SER A 15 -16.36 -4.69 -11.20
N TYR A 16 -15.59 -4.28 -12.21
CA TYR A 16 -15.05 -2.92 -12.28
C TYR A 16 -16.09 -1.88 -12.70
N ILE A 17 -17.01 -2.22 -13.61
CA ILE A 17 -18.17 -1.38 -13.91
C ILE A 17 -19.00 -1.20 -12.64
N PHE A 18 -19.23 -2.28 -11.88
CA PHE A 18 -19.89 -2.20 -10.58
C PHE A 18 -19.12 -1.32 -9.59
N LEU A 19 -17.80 -1.48 -9.46
CA LEU A 19 -16.96 -0.62 -8.62
C LEU A 19 -17.06 0.85 -9.06
N TRP A 20 -17.01 1.13 -10.36
CA TRP A 20 -17.17 2.46 -10.92
C TRP A 20 -18.54 3.06 -10.61
N ILE A 21 -19.62 2.27 -10.73
CA ILE A 21 -20.96 2.66 -10.32
C ILE A 21 -20.99 2.95 -8.81
N VAL A 22 -20.43 2.07 -7.96
CA VAL A 22 -20.38 2.26 -6.51
C VAL A 22 -19.58 3.50 -6.11
N VAL A 23 -18.47 3.79 -6.77
CA VAL A 23 -17.64 4.99 -6.55
C VAL A 23 -18.34 6.24 -7.07
N SER A 24 -19.04 6.15 -8.20
CA SER A 24 -19.79 7.26 -8.79
C SER A 24 -21.03 7.62 -7.96
N LEU A 25 -21.74 6.60 -7.44
CA LEU A 25 -22.86 6.72 -6.50
C LEU A 25 -22.39 7.07 -5.07
N ALA A 26 -21.13 6.80 -4.72
CA ALA A 26 -20.55 7.21 -3.45
C ALA A 26 -20.51 8.74 -3.26
N THR A 27 -20.50 9.46 -4.38
CA THR A 27 -20.04 10.85 -4.49
C THR A 27 -21.17 11.75 -5.02
N ILE A 28 -22.43 11.44 -4.68
CA ILE A 28 -23.68 12.09 -5.18
C ILE A 28 -23.78 13.63 -4.92
N GLU A 29 -22.83 14.25 -4.22
CA GLU A 29 -22.79 15.71 -4.07
C GLU A 29 -22.35 16.42 -5.38
N LYS A 30 -22.70 17.71 -5.55
CA LYS A 30 -22.26 18.52 -6.71
C LYS A 30 -20.75 18.42 -6.91
N LYS A 31 -20.30 17.55 -7.82
CA LYS A 31 -18.88 17.27 -8.01
C LYS A 31 -18.22 18.35 -8.86
N PRO A 32 -16.99 18.79 -8.51
CA PRO A 32 -16.14 19.52 -9.44
C PRO A 32 -15.77 18.62 -10.64
N ILE A 33 -15.59 19.21 -11.83
CA ILE A 33 -15.19 18.52 -13.08
C ILE A 33 -14.00 17.57 -12.88
N LEU A 34 -13.09 17.92 -11.97
CA LEU A 34 -11.92 17.12 -11.62
C LEU A 34 -12.28 15.71 -11.11
N ASN A 35 -13.36 15.56 -10.33
CA ASN A 35 -13.79 14.25 -9.83
C ASN A 35 -14.35 13.37 -10.94
N TYR A 36 -15.10 13.95 -11.88
CA TYR A 36 -15.57 13.21 -13.06
C TYR A 36 -14.41 12.78 -13.95
N LEU A 37 -13.43 13.65 -14.16
CA LEU A 37 -12.22 13.32 -14.90
C LEU A 37 -11.43 12.20 -14.19
N ALA A 38 -11.26 12.28 -12.87
CA ALA A 38 -10.61 11.23 -12.09
C ALA A 38 -11.38 9.90 -12.15
N GLU A 39 -12.71 9.91 -12.07
CA GLU A 39 -13.55 8.70 -12.21
C GLU A 39 -13.44 8.07 -13.59
N PHE A 40 -13.48 8.90 -14.64
CA PHE A 40 -13.25 8.45 -16.01
C PHE A 40 -11.85 7.86 -16.18
N LEU A 41 -10.83 8.50 -15.59
CA LEU A 41 -9.47 7.97 -15.62
C LEU A 41 -9.33 6.70 -14.78
N VAL A 42 -10.00 6.57 -13.63
CA VAL A 42 -10.03 5.30 -12.88
C VAL A 42 -10.60 4.20 -13.77
N TYR A 43 -11.70 4.47 -14.45
CA TYR A 43 -12.31 3.53 -15.39
C TYR A 43 -11.34 3.18 -16.53
N LEU A 44 -10.72 4.18 -17.16
CA LEU A 44 -9.78 4.00 -18.27
C LEU A 44 -8.52 3.23 -17.85
N PHE A 45 -7.89 3.61 -16.73
CA PHE A 45 -6.70 2.93 -16.21
C PHE A 45 -7.05 1.53 -15.69
N SER A 46 -8.23 1.31 -15.11
CA SER A 46 -8.68 -0.04 -14.73
C SER A 46 -8.93 -0.93 -15.96
N PHE A 47 -9.47 -0.34 -17.04
CA PHE A 47 -9.66 -1.00 -18.32
C PHE A 47 -8.32 -1.36 -18.97
N LEU A 48 -7.36 -0.42 -19.01
CA LEU A 48 -6.01 -0.67 -19.51
C LEU A 48 -5.23 -1.65 -18.60
N PHE A 49 -5.45 -1.60 -17.30
CA PHE A 49 -4.84 -2.47 -16.30
C PHE A 49 -5.22 -3.93 -16.50
N LEU A 50 -6.52 -4.24 -16.63
CA LEU A 50 -7.00 -5.58 -16.93
C LEU A 50 -6.79 -5.95 -18.40
N GLY A 51 -6.74 -4.94 -19.26
CA GLY A 51 -6.68 -5.10 -20.70
C GLY A 51 -5.29 -5.30 -21.29
N LEU A 52 -4.23 -5.10 -20.51
CA LEU A 52 -2.85 -5.22 -20.96
C LEU A 52 -2.02 -6.17 -20.09
N ARG A 53 -2.59 -6.73 -19.02
CA ARG A 53 -1.90 -7.62 -18.09
C ARG A 53 -2.53 -9.00 -18.11
N ASP A 54 -1.82 -9.94 -18.74
CA ASP A 54 -2.11 -11.37 -18.63
C ASP A 54 -1.77 -11.86 -17.20
N SER A 55 -2.47 -12.90 -16.73
CA SER A 55 -2.22 -13.54 -15.42
C SER A 55 -0.78 -14.06 -15.27
N ASN A 56 -0.06 -14.15 -16.38
CA ASN A 56 1.34 -14.55 -16.49
C ASN A 56 2.36 -13.41 -16.29
N SER A 57 1.92 -12.16 -16.05
CA SER A 57 2.80 -10.99 -15.97
C SER A 57 3.54 -10.83 -14.64
N GLY A 58 3.61 -11.87 -13.81
CA GLY A 58 4.24 -11.79 -12.50
C GLY A 58 4.43 -13.10 -11.73
N THR A 59 5.57 -13.21 -11.05
CA THR A 59 6.07 -14.35 -10.26
C THR A 59 5.17 -14.69 -9.06
N ASP A 60 4.69 -13.69 -8.33
CA ASP A 60 3.86 -13.95 -7.16
C ASP A 60 2.42 -14.28 -7.56
N THR A 61 1.92 -13.70 -8.66
CA THR A 61 0.61 -14.01 -9.24
C THR A 61 0.48 -15.50 -9.55
N ALA A 62 1.51 -16.12 -10.14
CA ALA A 62 1.56 -17.56 -10.35
C ALA A 62 1.51 -18.34 -9.04
N ALA A 63 2.21 -17.89 -7.99
CA ALA A 63 2.15 -18.50 -6.67
C ALA A 63 0.75 -18.37 -6.02
N TYR A 64 0.06 -17.25 -6.22
CA TYR A 64 -1.31 -17.03 -5.75
C TYR A 64 -2.34 -17.88 -6.48
N ILE A 65 -2.21 -18.00 -7.81
CA ILE A 65 -3.06 -18.87 -8.62
C ILE A 65 -2.86 -20.32 -8.19
N SER A 66 -1.61 -20.79 -8.10
CA SER A 66 -1.29 -22.14 -7.65
C SER A 66 -1.79 -22.42 -6.24
N PHE A 67 -1.66 -21.47 -5.32
CA PHE A 67 -2.21 -21.58 -3.97
C PHE A 67 -3.75 -21.67 -3.97
N PHE A 68 -4.41 -20.81 -4.75
CA PHE A 68 -5.87 -20.79 -4.84
C PHE A 68 -6.41 -22.09 -5.45
N GLU A 69 -5.80 -22.58 -6.53
CA GLU A 69 -6.14 -23.87 -7.14
C GLU A 69 -5.94 -25.02 -6.15
N LYS A 70 -4.85 -25.01 -5.37
CA LYS A 70 -4.66 -26.00 -4.30
C LYS A 70 -5.78 -25.96 -3.27
N ILE A 71 -6.22 -24.78 -2.83
CA ILE A 71 -7.34 -24.66 -1.88
C ILE A 71 -8.66 -25.12 -2.49
N GLN A 72 -8.89 -24.83 -3.77
CA GLN A 72 -10.14 -25.16 -4.45
C GLN A 72 -10.27 -26.66 -4.74
N TYR A 73 -9.16 -27.34 -5.05
CA TYR A 73 -9.15 -28.73 -5.51
C TYR A 73 -8.60 -29.74 -4.49
N SER A 74 -7.91 -29.31 -3.42
CA SER A 74 -7.40 -30.22 -2.38
C SER A 74 -8.47 -30.52 -1.33
N GLN A 75 -8.65 -31.80 -1.00
CA GLN A 75 -9.41 -32.23 0.19
C GLN A 75 -8.63 -32.05 1.50
N ASN A 76 -7.31 -31.79 1.42
CA ASN A 76 -6.45 -31.54 2.56
C ASN A 76 -6.10 -30.05 2.65
N PHE A 77 -6.65 -29.42 3.67
CA PHE A 77 -6.49 -28.00 3.95
C PHE A 77 -5.15 -27.74 4.67
N GLU A 78 -4.06 -27.66 3.92
CA GLU A 78 -2.77 -27.27 4.49
C GLU A 78 -2.68 -25.75 4.63
N PHE A 79 -2.59 -25.25 5.86
CA PHE A 79 -2.43 -23.83 6.16
C PHE A 79 -1.01 -23.36 5.83
N THR A 80 -0.74 -23.13 4.55
CA THR A 80 0.57 -22.63 4.10
C THR A 80 0.76 -21.13 4.37
N TRP A 81 -0.32 -20.35 4.35
CA TRP A 81 -0.31 -18.90 4.63
C TRP A 81 -1.12 -18.55 5.89
N GLU A 82 -1.21 -17.25 6.22
CA GLU A 82 -1.91 -16.75 7.40
C GLU A 82 -3.38 -17.21 7.46
N TYR A 83 -3.84 -17.62 8.64
CA TYR A 83 -5.13 -18.29 8.85
C TYR A 83 -6.31 -17.55 8.21
N ILE A 84 -6.45 -16.23 8.44
CA ILE A 84 -7.57 -15.46 7.89
C ILE A 84 -7.50 -15.38 6.37
N TYR A 85 -6.30 -15.33 5.80
CA TYR A 85 -6.16 -15.29 4.35
C TYR A 85 -6.54 -16.64 3.71
N ASN A 86 -6.21 -17.77 4.35
CA ASN A 86 -6.63 -19.09 3.86
C ASN A 86 -8.17 -19.23 3.90
N VAL A 87 -8.81 -18.78 4.99
CA VAL A 87 -10.27 -18.75 5.09
C VAL A 87 -10.89 -17.86 4.01
N PHE A 88 -10.32 -16.67 3.80
CA PHE A 88 -10.75 -15.76 2.74
C PHE A 88 -10.64 -16.41 1.35
N ALA A 89 -9.49 -17.01 1.02
CA ALA A 89 -9.27 -17.66 -0.26
C ALA A 89 -10.27 -18.80 -0.50
N TYR A 90 -10.54 -19.62 0.53
CA TYR A 90 -11.54 -20.67 0.45
C TYR A 90 -12.95 -20.15 0.19
N LEU A 91 -13.38 -19.11 0.91
CA LEU A 91 -14.71 -18.53 0.72
C LEU A 91 -14.89 -17.95 -0.69
N ILE A 92 -13.84 -17.32 -1.24
CA ILE A 92 -13.87 -16.83 -2.63
C ILE A 92 -13.90 -18.00 -3.62
N GLY A 93 -13.18 -19.09 -3.33
CA GLY A 93 -13.16 -20.33 -4.13
C GLY A 93 -14.47 -21.08 -4.22
N LEU A 94 -15.45 -20.77 -3.36
CA LEU A 94 -16.81 -21.29 -3.48
C LEU A 94 -17.59 -20.69 -4.66
N ILE A 95 -17.18 -19.52 -5.16
CA ILE A 95 -17.95 -18.73 -6.12
C ILE A 95 -17.14 -18.41 -7.39
N PHE A 96 -15.82 -18.26 -7.26
CA PHE A 96 -14.95 -17.78 -8.32
C PHE A 96 -13.84 -18.78 -8.68
N ASP A 97 -13.35 -18.68 -9.91
CA ASP A 97 -12.11 -19.32 -10.36
C ASP A 97 -10.88 -18.47 -9.98
N SER A 98 -9.67 -18.90 -10.37
CA SER A 98 -8.41 -18.23 -10.04
C SER A 98 -8.35 -16.78 -10.56
N THR A 99 -8.93 -16.52 -11.73
CA THR A 99 -9.03 -15.17 -12.29
C THR A 99 -10.00 -14.31 -11.47
N GLY A 100 -11.18 -14.84 -11.17
CA GLY A 100 -12.18 -14.20 -10.32
C GLY A 100 -11.68 -13.94 -8.90
N PHE A 101 -10.83 -14.80 -8.35
CA PHE A 101 -10.16 -14.59 -7.07
C PHE A 101 -9.29 -13.35 -7.07
N ILE A 102 -8.45 -13.17 -8.10
CA ILE A 102 -7.58 -12.00 -8.17
C ILE A 102 -8.39 -10.72 -8.33
N ILE A 103 -9.44 -10.74 -9.17
CA ILE A 103 -10.35 -9.61 -9.36
C ILE A 103 -11.03 -9.26 -8.03
N ALA A 104 -11.57 -10.26 -7.33
CA ALA A 104 -12.24 -10.07 -6.05
C ALA A 104 -11.30 -9.41 -5.03
N ASN A 105 -10.04 -9.84 -4.96
CA ASN A 105 -9.03 -9.22 -4.11
C ASN A 105 -8.88 -7.73 -4.42
N VAL A 106 -8.64 -7.37 -5.69
CA VAL A 106 -8.43 -5.96 -6.07
C VAL A 106 -9.69 -5.12 -5.79
N VAL A 107 -10.87 -5.63 -6.12
CA VAL A 107 -12.15 -4.95 -5.85
C VAL A 107 -12.34 -4.71 -4.35
N ILE A 108 -12.10 -5.72 -3.51
CA ILE A 108 -12.21 -5.58 -2.06
C ILE A 108 -11.22 -4.53 -1.54
N GLN A 109 -9.98 -4.52 -2.02
CA GLN A 109 -8.99 -3.48 -1.66
C GLN A 109 -9.50 -2.08 -1.99
N LEU A 110 -9.97 -1.86 -3.22
CA LEU A 110 -10.49 -0.55 -3.67
C LEU A 110 -11.73 -0.12 -2.85
N LEU A 111 -12.60 -1.05 -2.48
CA LEU A 111 -13.74 -0.80 -1.60
C LEU A 111 -13.30 -0.40 -0.18
N LEU A 112 -12.30 -1.08 0.40
CA LEU A 112 -11.75 -0.74 1.71
C LEU A 112 -11.09 0.65 1.70
N ILE A 113 -10.32 0.98 0.66
CA ILE A 113 -9.71 2.30 0.46
C ILE A 113 -10.78 3.39 0.35
N SER A 114 -11.85 3.12 -0.41
CA SER A 114 -12.99 4.03 -0.53
C SER A 114 -13.67 4.25 0.82
N PHE A 115 -13.87 3.18 1.60
CA PHE A 115 -14.45 3.26 2.93
C PHE A 115 -13.61 4.11 3.89
N ILE A 116 -12.29 3.89 3.93
CA ILE A 116 -11.35 4.70 4.73
C ILE A 116 -11.44 6.17 4.34
N SER A 117 -11.42 6.45 3.04
CA SER A 117 -11.44 7.83 2.50
C SER A 117 -12.73 8.57 2.90
N ARG A 118 -13.88 7.88 2.89
CA ARG A 118 -15.15 8.43 3.40
C ARG A 118 -15.11 8.69 4.90
N LYS A 119 -14.51 7.80 5.70
CA LYS A 119 -14.36 8.03 7.16
C LYS A 119 -13.49 9.25 7.46
N LEU A 120 -12.52 9.53 6.61
CA LEU A 120 -11.70 10.74 6.65
C LEU A 120 -12.36 11.98 6.04
N LYS A 121 -13.58 11.87 5.50
CA LYS A 121 -14.31 12.93 4.79
C LYS A 121 -13.50 13.52 3.61
N ILE A 122 -12.74 12.68 2.92
CA ILE A 122 -12.05 13.07 1.70
C ILE A 122 -13.07 13.17 0.57
N LYS A 123 -13.11 14.30 -0.13
CA LYS A 123 -14.04 14.53 -1.25
C LYS A 123 -13.56 13.87 -2.53
N GLU A 124 -12.26 13.92 -2.80
CA GLU A 124 -11.64 13.42 -4.03
C GLU A 124 -11.22 11.93 -3.91
N ILE A 125 -12.17 11.06 -3.54
CA ILE A 125 -11.92 9.60 -3.41
C ILE A 125 -11.41 9.01 -4.72
N SER A 126 -11.95 9.46 -5.85
CA SER A 126 -11.57 8.98 -7.17
C SER A 126 -10.10 9.28 -7.51
N LEU A 127 -9.53 10.37 -6.98
CA LEU A 127 -8.11 10.68 -7.12
C LEU A 127 -7.24 9.72 -6.30
N ILE A 128 -7.69 9.30 -5.12
CA ILE A 128 -7.02 8.27 -4.29
C ILE A 128 -6.99 6.95 -5.05
N LEU A 129 -8.13 6.52 -5.59
CA LEU A 129 -8.22 5.25 -6.33
C LEU A 129 -7.37 5.29 -7.60
N LEU A 130 -7.39 6.41 -8.33
CA LEU A 130 -6.56 6.60 -9.51
C LEU A 130 -5.07 6.53 -9.17
N ALA A 131 -4.65 7.24 -8.12
CA ALA A 131 -3.28 7.21 -7.64
C ALA A 131 -2.87 5.81 -7.18
N TYR A 132 -3.78 5.08 -6.50
CA TYR A 132 -3.51 3.74 -5.98
C TYR A 132 -3.16 2.78 -7.11
N ILE A 133 -3.94 2.83 -8.20
CA ILE A 133 -3.75 2.00 -9.40
C ILE A 133 -2.55 2.52 -10.23
N SER A 134 -2.31 3.82 -10.29
CA SER A 134 -1.28 4.40 -11.17
C SER A 134 0.14 4.29 -10.62
N PHE A 135 0.33 4.46 -9.32
CA PHE A 135 1.66 4.42 -8.71
C PHE A 135 2.19 3.00 -8.45
N LEU A 136 1.34 1.95 -8.48
CA LEU A 136 1.77 0.57 -8.26
C LEU A 136 2.14 -0.15 -9.58
N PRO A 137 3.42 -0.51 -9.78
CA PRO A 137 3.86 -1.06 -11.05
C PRO A 137 3.81 -2.60 -11.07
N GLY A 138 3.14 -3.21 -12.06
CA GLY A 138 2.98 -4.67 -12.17
C GLY A 138 1.73 -5.23 -11.48
N PHE A 139 1.14 -6.28 -12.08
CA PHE A 139 0.00 -7.01 -11.49
C PHE A 139 0.47 -7.67 -10.19
N ASP A 140 1.69 -8.21 -10.23
CA ASP A 140 2.45 -8.71 -9.08
C ASP A 140 2.57 -7.77 -7.92
N MET A 141 2.55 -6.48 -8.11
CA MET A 141 2.68 -5.54 -7.01
C MET A 141 1.35 -5.22 -6.34
N LEU A 142 0.27 -5.44 -7.08
CA LEU A 142 -1.09 -5.51 -6.54
C LEU A 142 -1.40 -6.92 -6.00
N THR A 143 -0.71 -7.98 -6.46
CA THR A 143 -0.97 -9.37 -6.06
C THR A 143 0.01 -9.99 -5.05
N ASN A 144 1.31 -9.73 -5.07
CA ASN A 144 2.25 -9.84 -3.92
C ASN A 144 1.70 -9.04 -2.73
N GLY A 145 0.88 -8.03 -3.05
CA GLY A 145 -0.05 -7.30 -2.19
C GLY A 145 -1.48 -7.86 -2.08
N MET A 146 -1.81 -9.12 -2.37
CA MET A 146 -3.15 -9.65 -2.06
C MET A 146 -3.26 -9.83 -0.55
N ARG A 147 -2.28 -10.51 0.05
CA ARG A 147 -2.18 -10.62 1.51
C ARG A 147 -1.89 -9.27 2.13
N GLN A 148 -0.79 -8.63 1.72
CA GLN A 148 -0.38 -7.36 2.29
C GLN A 148 -1.38 -6.23 1.98
N GLY A 149 -1.89 -6.13 0.76
CA GLY A 149 -2.83 -5.10 0.31
C GLY A 149 -4.28 -5.32 0.75
N LEU A 150 -4.71 -6.50 1.20
CA LEU A 150 -5.93 -6.62 2.02
C LEU A 150 -5.66 -6.24 3.48
N SER A 151 -4.52 -6.68 4.01
CA SER A 151 -4.17 -6.47 5.42
C SER A 151 -3.96 -4.99 5.76
N ILE A 152 -3.35 -4.19 4.87
CA ILE A 152 -3.02 -2.77 5.11
C ILE A 152 -4.29 -1.91 5.21
N PRO A 153 -5.25 -1.92 4.25
CA PRO A 153 -6.51 -1.22 4.41
C PRO A 153 -7.27 -1.63 5.67
N LEU A 154 -7.32 -2.92 6.00
CA LEU A 154 -7.94 -3.39 7.25
C LEU A 154 -7.23 -2.83 8.49
N ALA A 155 -5.89 -2.83 8.49
CA ALA A 155 -5.07 -2.22 9.53
C ALA A 155 -5.33 -0.72 9.67
N MET A 156 -5.49 -0.02 8.56
CA MET A 156 -5.86 1.38 8.56
C MET A 156 -7.26 1.61 9.12
N ILE A 157 -8.26 0.79 8.77
CA ILE A 157 -9.60 0.86 9.36
C ILE A 157 -9.53 0.73 10.89
N ILE A 158 -8.80 -0.27 11.39
CA ILE A 158 -8.65 -0.48 12.84
C ILE A 158 -7.91 0.69 13.49
N TYR A 159 -6.85 1.20 12.87
CA TYR A 159 -6.15 2.42 13.30
C TYR A 159 -7.12 3.62 13.38
N PHE A 160 -7.95 3.83 12.36
CA PHE A 160 -8.95 4.90 12.35
C PHE A 160 -9.99 4.74 13.46
N ILE A 161 -10.50 3.53 13.67
CA ILE A 161 -11.50 3.31 14.72
C ILE A 161 -10.86 3.52 16.11
N TRP A 162 -9.64 3.04 16.33
CA TRP A 162 -8.88 3.28 17.55
C TRP A 162 -8.67 4.77 17.83
N GLN A 163 -8.17 5.52 16.84
CA GLN A 163 -7.80 6.93 17.01
C GLN A 163 -9.02 7.83 17.19
N TYR A 164 -10.12 7.58 16.47
CA TYR A 164 -11.23 8.54 16.37
C TYR A 164 -12.51 8.15 17.09
N LYS A 165 -12.78 6.85 17.27
CA LYS A 165 -13.95 6.42 18.07
C LYS A 165 -13.59 6.08 19.51
N LYS A 166 -12.32 5.81 19.82
CA LYS A 166 -11.84 5.27 21.11
C LYS A 166 -12.67 4.05 21.61
N SER A 167 -13.46 3.44 20.73
CA SER A 167 -14.46 2.44 21.06
C SER A 167 -13.90 1.03 21.00
N ILE A 168 -12.67 0.88 20.54
CA ILE A 168 -12.00 -0.41 20.46
C ILE A 168 -10.79 -0.40 21.40
N ASN A 169 -10.73 -1.43 22.23
CA ASN A 169 -9.62 -1.69 23.14
C ASN A 169 -8.29 -1.78 22.35
N LYS A 170 -7.19 -1.27 22.91
CA LYS A 170 -5.83 -1.39 22.35
C LYS A 170 -5.46 -2.84 21.98
N LEU A 171 -6.06 -3.82 22.67
CA LEU A 171 -5.90 -5.25 22.40
C LEU A 171 -6.46 -5.72 21.03
N SER A 172 -7.42 -5.01 20.46
CA SER A 172 -7.96 -5.35 19.12
C SER A 172 -6.96 -5.20 17.99
N VAL A 173 -5.90 -4.42 18.21
CA VAL A 173 -4.78 -4.27 17.28
C VAL A 173 -4.09 -5.62 17.08
N PHE A 174 -4.15 -6.54 18.05
CA PHE A 174 -3.56 -7.87 17.88
C PHE A 174 -4.28 -8.73 16.85
N ILE A 175 -5.55 -8.44 16.53
CA ILE A 175 -6.27 -9.08 15.42
C ILE A 175 -5.54 -8.83 14.09
N LEU A 176 -4.80 -7.73 13.98
CA LEU A 176 -4.02 -7.40 12.78
C LEU A 176 -2.89 -8.39 12.49
N PHE A 177 -2.35 -9.10 13.50
CA PHE A 177 -1.30 -10.11 13.27
C PHE A 177 -1.82 -11.38 12.63
N ILE A 178 -3.10 -11.67 12.83
CA ILE A 178 -3.76 -12.81 12.20
C ILE A 178 -3.98 -12.55 10.71
N LEU A 179 -3.95 -11.29 10.25
CA LEU A 179 -4.14 -10.91 8.85
C LEU A 179 -2.85 -11.04 8.03
N HIS A 180 -1.76 -10.40 8.46
CA HIS A 180 -0.46 -10.52 7.80
C HIS A 180 0.65 -9.97 8.69
N LYS A 181 1.80 -10.65 8.70
CA LYS A 181 2.98 -10.24 9.49
C LYS A 181 3.52 -8.85 9.16
N SER A 182 3.29 -8.32 7.96
CA SER A 182 3.73 -6.97 7.60
C SER A 182 3.09 -5.87 8.45
N ILE A 183 1.96 -6.14 9.12
CA ILE A 183 1.30 -5.16 9.99
C ILE A 183 2.01 -5.03 11.36
N LEU A 184 2.96 -5.90 11.69
CA LEU A 184 3.74 -5.81 12.95
C LEU A 184 4.33 -4.42 13.20
N ILE A 185 4.73 -3.71 12.15
CA ILE A 185 5.27 -2.37 12.24
C ILE A 185 4.29 -1.30 12.73
N TYR A 186 2.98 -1.59 12.73
CA TYR A 186 1.97 -0.70 13.30
C TYR A 186 1.97 -0.78 14.84
N ILE A 187 2.45 -1.86 15.47
CA ILE A 187 2.52 -1.94 16.95
C ILE A 187 3.50 -0.90 17.50
N PRO A 188 4.77 -0.85 17.06
CA PRO A 188 5.71 0.14 17.58
C PRO A 188 5.16 1.56 17.41
N PHE A 189 4.49 1.85 16.28
CA PHE A 189 3.82 3.13 16.09
C PHE A 189 2.77 3.40 17.16
N LEU A 190 1.87 2.45 17.43
CA LEU A 190 0.80 2.62 18.42
C LEU A 190 1.35 2.82 19.84
N ILE A 191 2.41 2.10 20.19
CA ILE A 191 3.14 2.27 21.44
C ILE A 191 3.68 3.70 21.51
N VAL A 192 4.51 4.12 20.54
CA VAL A 192 5.13 5.46 20.51
C VAL A 192 4.06 6.55 20.52
N SER A 193 3.00 6.42 19.71
CA SER A 193 1.89 7.36 19.65
C SER A 193 1.15 7.50 20.97
N SER A 194 1.02 6.41 21.75
CA SER A 194 0.34 6.43 23.05
C SER A 194 1.10 7.19 24.14
N PHE A 195 2.44 7.21 24.06
CA PHE A 195 3.30 7.95 24.99
C PHE A 195 3.62 9.38 24.51
N THR A 196 3.37 9.67 23.23
CA THR A 196 3.70 10.96 22.64
C THR A 196 2.61 11.99 22.91
N LYS A 197 2.92 12.99 23.75
CA LYS A 197 2.04 14.16 23.91
C LYS A 197 1.89 14.90 22.58
N THR A 198 0.70 15.43 22.36
CA THR A 198 0.31 16.21 21.19
C THR A 198 1.33 17.25 20.74
N ASN A 199 1.91 18.00 21.68
CA ASN A 199 2.87 19.08 21.41
C ASN A 199 4.25 18.57 20.93
N HIS A 200 4.57 17.29 21.16
CA HIS A 200 5.81 16.67 20.72
C HIS A 200 5.72 16.02 19.33
N LYS A 201 4.51 15.78 18.81
CA LYS A 201 4.33 15.11 17.51
C LYS A 201 4.99 15.86 16.36
N LEU A 202 4.92 17.20 16.33
CA LEU A 202 5.60 17.98 15.27
C LEU A 202 7.12 17.82 15.30
N LYS A 203 7.72 17.75 16.49
CA LYS A 203 9.17 17.49 16.65
C LYS A 203 9.52 16.09 16.14
N LEU A 204 8.72 15.09 16.46
CA LEU A 204 8.94 13.72 15.99
C LEU A 204 8.72 13.57 14.47
N ILE A 205 7.72 14.25 13.90
CA ILE A 205 7.56 14.33 12.43
C ILE A 205 8.85 14.87 11.79
N ASN A 206 9.40 15.97 12.32
CA ASN A 206 10.66 16.53 11.81
C ASN A 206 11.84 15.58 11.97
N LEU A 207 11.94 14.90 13.12
CA LEU A 207 12.96 13.89 13.36
C LEU A 207 12.87 12.76 12.33
N PHE A 208 11.68 12.20 12.12
CA PHE A 208 11.49 11.08 11.20
C PHE A 208 11.70 11.48 9.73
N LEU A 209 11.29 12.68 9.32
CA LEU A 209 11.63 13.21 8.00
C LEU A 209 13.14 13.37 7.82
N SER A 210 13.84 13.83 8.87
CA SER A 210 15.31 14.00 8.82
C SER A 210 16.01 12.65 8.76
N LEU A 211 15.59 11.69 9.59
CA LEU A 211 16.11 10.32 9.59
C LEU A 211 15.89 9.63 8.25
N PHE A 212 14.72 9.82 7.62
CA PHE A 212 14.46 9.32 6.28
C PHE A 212 15.55 9.79 5.31
N VAL A 213 15.79 11.10 5.22
CA VAL A 213 16.81 11.67 4.34
C VAL A 213 18.21 11.17 4.71
N ILE A 214 18.56 11.12 6.00
CA ILE A 214 19.86 10.64 6.47
C ILE A 214 20.10 9.19 6.03
N PHE A 215 19.14 8.28 6.22
CA PHE A 215 19.31 6.88 5.81
C PHE A 215 19.46 6.75 4.29
N ILE A 216 18.68 7.49 3.50
CA ILE A 216 18.84 7.49 2.03
C ILE A 216 20.25 7.95 1.65
N LEU A 217 20.75 9.04 2.24
CA LEU A 217 22.09 9.55 1.95
C LEU A 217 23.19 8.58 2.40
N LEU A 218 23.06 7.98 3.59
CA LEU A 218 24.04 7.02 4.10
C LEU A 218 24.21 5.83 3.16
N TRP A 219 23.12 5.29 2.63
CA TRP A 219 23.16 4.22 1.61
C TRP A 219 23.91 4.58 0.33
N HIS A 220 23.98 5.87 -0.03
CA HIS A 220 24.79 6.33 -1.18
C HIS A 220 26.27 6.52 -0.82
N LEU A 221 26.57 6.71 0.46
CA LEU A 221 27.94 6.95 0.95
C LEU A 221 28.64 5.66 1.38
N MET A 222 27.90 4.67 1.87
CA MET A 222 28.40 3.39 2.36
C MET A 222 27.37 2.27 2.15
N ASP A 223 27.84 1.03 2.05
CA ASP A 223 26.93 -0.12 2.12
C ASP A 223 26.48 -0.33 3.57
N LEU A 224 25.25 0.07 3.87
CA LEU A 224 24.69 -0.07 5.20
C LEU A 224 24.47 -1.53 5.61
N ARG A 225 24.59 -2.51 4.69
CA ARG A 225 24.59 -3.94 5.05
C ARG A 225 25.71 -4.28 6.03
N ASP A 226 26.89 -3.69 5.85
CA ASP A 226 28.05 -3.94 6.70
C ASP A 226 27.84 -3.46 8.13
N VAL A 227 27.02 -2.42 8.31
CA VAL A 227 26.67 -1.86 9.63
C VAL A 227 25.45 -2.56 10.23
N LEU A 228 24.42 -2.81 9.42
CA LEU A 228 23.15 -3.36 9.89
C LEU A 228 23.23 -4.86 10.17
N SER A 229 24.00 -5.61 9.38
CA SER A 229 24.03 -7.07 9.50
C SER A 229 24.54 -7.58 10.86
N PRO A 230 25.64 -7.03 11.43
CA PRO A 230 26.07 -7.38 12.77
C PRO A 230 25.03 -7.05 13.84
N VAL A 231 24.36 -5.90 13.72
CA VAL A 231 23.30 -5.47 14.65
C VAL A 231 22.11 -6.43 14.58
N MET A 232 21.68 -6.82 13.39
CA MET A 232 20.57 -7.76 13.24
C MET A 232 20.94 -9.15 13.76
N ASN A 233 22.14 -9.66 13.47
CA ASN A 233 22.61 -10.96 13.98
C ASN A 233 22.67 -11.05 15.51
N SER A 234 22.75 -9.90 16.21
CA SER A 234 22.68 -9.89 17.68
C SER A 234 21.29 -10.22 18.24
N ILE A 235 20.25 -10.21 17.40
CA ILE A 235 18.86 -10.51 17.79
C ILE A 235 18.61 -12.02 17.69
N THR A 236 18.87 -12.74 18.78
CA THR A 236 18.83 -14.21 18.84
C THR A 236 17.45 -14.83 19.09
N PHE A 237 16.36 -14.07 18.89
CA PHE A 237 15.01 -14.57 19.14
C PHE A 237 14.61 -15.61 18.09
N GLN A 238 14.45 -16.87 18.50
CA GLN A 238 14.15 -17.99 17.60
C GLN A 238 12.70 -17.92 17.08
N LEU A 239 12.51 -18.11 15.77
CA LEU A 239 11.19 -18.12 15.15
C LEU A 239 10.62 -19.54 15.15
N SER A 240 9.36 -19.70 15.58
CA SER A 240 8.71 -21.01 15.70
C SER A 240 8.56 -21.77 14.36
N GLU A 241 8.55 -21.06 13.24
CA GLU A 241 8.31 -21.61 11.90
C GLU A 241 9.59 -21.74 11.06
N SER A 242 10.77 -21.40 11.61
CA SER A 242 12.03 -21.48 10.85
C SER A 242 13.22 -21.77 11.75
N ASN A 243 14.23 -22.45 11.22
CA ASN A 243 15.52 -22.62 11.88
C ASN A 243 16.32 -21.30 12.02
N LEU A 244 15.75 -20.17 11.59
CA LEU A 244 16.34 -18.84 11.67
C LEU A 244 15.83 -18.10 12.91
N THR A 245 16.73 -17.34 13.53
CA THR A 245 16.41 -16.26 14.45
C THR A 245 15.77 -15.08 13.71
N LEU A 246 15.09 -14.20 14.47
CA LEU A 246 14.53 -12.96 13.96
C LEU A 246 15.60 -12.10 13.28
N GLY A 247 16.78 -12.03 13.88
CA GLY A 247 17.95 -11.35 13.35
C GLY A 247 18.40 -11.90 12.00
N GLU A 248 18.58 -13.22 11.93
CA GLU A 248 18.96 -13.90 10.68
C GLU A 248 17.92 -13.70 9.58
N LYS A 249 16.62 -13.71 9.92
CA LYS A 249 15.55 -13.45 8.94
C LYS A 249 15.57 -12.01 8.41
N PHE A 250 15.86 -11.03 9.27
CA PHE A 250 16.09 -9.66 8.83
C PHE A 250 17.33 -9.56 7.93
N ASN A 251 18.38 -10.28 8.25
CA ASN A 251 19.57 -10.35 7.41
C ASN A 251 19.31 -10.98 6.06
N VAL A 252 18.49 -12.03 5.98
CA VAL A 252 18.03 -12.55 4.69
C VAL A 252 17.35 -11.44 3.87
N TYR A 253 16.52 -10.58 4.47
CA TYR A 253 15.95 -9.45 3.72
C TYR A 253 16.98 -8.40 3.32
N LEU A 254 18.05 -8.21 4.09
CA LEU A 254 19.11 -7.25 3.78
C LEU A 254 20.07 -7.75 2.69
N THR A 255 20.43 -9.03 2.69
CA THR A 255 21.57 -9.59 1.94
C THR A 255 21.19 -10.60 0.87
N ASN A 256 19.93 -11.03 0.77
CA ASN A 256 19.53 -11.96 -0.27
C ASN A 256 19.50 -11.24 -1.63
N ASP A 257 20.55 -11.45 -2.42
CA ASP A 257 20.77 -10.88 -3.75
C ASP A 257 19.97 -11.58 -4.87
N SER A 258 18.92 -12.34 -4.54
CA SER A 258 17.95 -12.73 -5.56
C SER A 258 17.32 -11.44 -6.10
N ASP A 259 17.70 -11.08 -7.33
CA ASP A 259 17.32 -9.82 -7.98
C ASP A 259 15.82 -9.84 -8.32
N MET A 260 15.00 -9.65 -7.29
CA MET A 260 13.54 -9.57 -7.42
C MET A 260 13.11 -8.23 -8.05
N LEU A 261 13.96 -7.20 -7.98
CA LEU A 261 13.68 -5.86 -8.49
C LEU A 261 14.93 -5.21 -9.05
N SER A 262 14.89 -4.90 -10.35
CA SER A 262 15.94 -4.10 -10.98
C SER A 262 16.12 -2.74 -10.28
N GLY A 263 17.36 -2.22 -10.32
CA GLY A 263 17.72 -0.99 -9.61
C GLY A 263 16.83 0.21 -9.92
N ILE A 264 16.35 0.35 -11.17
CA ILE A 264 15.49 1.48 -11.57
C ILE A 264 14.16 1.51 -10.79
N TYR A 265 13.62 0.36 -10.37
CA TYR A 265 12.39 0.31 -9.59
C TYR A 265 12.58 0.73 -8.14
N LYS A 266 13.76 0.47 -7.57
CA LYS A 266 14.11 0.95 -6.23
C LYS A 266 14.11 2.48 -6.20
N TYR A 267 14.64 3.12 -7.24
CA TYR A 267 14.58 4.58 -7.41
C TYR A 267 13.17 5.11 -7.69
N TYR A 268 12.36 4.38 -8.47
CA TYR A 268 10.95 4.73 -8.67
C TYR A 268 10.17 4.74 -7.34
N PHE A 269 10.37 3.72 -6.50
CA PHE A 269 9.78 3.68 -5.17
C PHE A 269 10.30 4.77 -4.24
N LEU A 270 11.59 5.08 -4.31
CA LEU A 270 12.15 6.20 -3.56
C LEU A 270 11.50 7.53 -3.99
N MET A 271 11.31 7.74 -5.29
CA MET A 271 10.62 8.91 -5.82
C MET A 271 9.18 9.02 -5.30
N ILE A 272 8.40 7.93 -5.31
CA ILE A 272 7.04 7.92 -4.74
C ILE A 272 7.07 8.22 -3.23
N SER A 273 8.03 7.64 -2.51
CA SER A 273 8.21 7.87 -1.07
C SER A 273 8.44 9.35 -0.77
N ILE A 274 9.37 9.96 -1.52
CA ILE A 274 9.68 11.39 -1.44
C ILE A 274 8.45 12.23 -1.79
N PHE A 275 7.71 11.84 -2.83
CA PHE A 275 6.48 12.53 -3.23
C PHE A 275 5.43 12.55 -2.10
N PHE A 276 5.19 11.43 -1.41
CA PHE A 276 4.27 11.40 -0.27
C PHE A 276 4.81 12.19 0.92
N LEU A 277 6.10 12.05 1.25
CA LEU A 277 6.72 12.79 2.36
C LEU A 277 6.82 14.30 2.09
N PHE A 278 6.84 14.74 0.84
CA PHE A 278 6.74 16.15 0.49
C PHE A 278 5.42 16.77 0.96
N PHE A 279 4.30 16.06 0.87
CA PHE A 279 3.03 16.52 1.43
C PHE A 279 3.08 16.56 2.96
N VAL A 280 3.73 15.58 3.60
CA VAL A 280 3.95 15.60 5.06
C VAL A 280 4.77 16.83 5.45
N PHE A 281 5.86 17.11 4.73
CA PHE A 281 6.70 18.27 4.95
C PHE A 281 5.94 19.59 4.79
N LYS A 282 5.12 19.72 3.74
CA LYS A 282 4.26 20.90 3.51
C LYS A 282 3.21 21.06 4.60
N SER A 283 2.64 19.96 5.08
CA SER A 283 1.62 20.00 6.13
C SER A 283 2.10 20.57 7.46
N ARG A 284 3.41 20.63 7.69
CA ARG A 284 3.98 21.16 8.94
C ARG A 284 3.57 22.59 9.22
N LYS A 285 3.48 23.43 8.18
CA LYS A 285 3.02 24.81 8.29
C LYS A 285 1.58 24.86 8.81
N GLU A 286 0.69 24.09 8.20
CA GLU A 286 -0.71 23.97 8.62
C GLU A 286 -0.83 23.40 10.04
N ILE A 287 -0.02 22.40 10.38
CA ILE A 287 -0.01 21.79 11.72
C ILE A 287 0.47 22.80 12.79
N SER A 288 1.42 23.67 12.46
CA SER A 288 1.92 24.69 13.37
C SER A 288 0.96 25.88 13.54
N GLU A 289 0.31 26.30 12.46
CA GLU A 289 -0.59 27.47 12.44
C GLU A 289 -2.00 27.12 12.96
N HIS A 290 -2.49 25.91 12.66
CA HIS A 290 -3.82 25.43 13.06
C HIS A 290 -3.70 24.32 14.11
N THR A 291 -3.37 24.70 15.34
CA THR A 291 -3.15 23.80 16.50
C THR A 291 -4.24 22.74 16.73
N ASN A 292 -5.45 22.98 16.20
CA ASN A 292 -6.64 22.16 16.40
C ASN A 292 -6.84 21.02 15.38
N ASN A 293 -6.07 20.95 14.27
CA ASN A 293 -6.23 19.83 13.32
C ASN A 293 -5.49 18.57 13.80
N VAL A 294 -6.04 17.94 14.84
CA VAL A 294 -5.51 16.72 15.47
C VAL A 294 -5.37 15.59 14.45
N VAL A 295 -6.36 15.45 13.54
CA VAL A 295 -6.39 14.42 12.51
C VAL A 295 -5.17 14.54 11.59
N LEU A 296 -4.93 15.73 11.04
CA LEU A 296 -3.80 15.98 10.14
C LEU A 296 -2.46 15.69 10.81
N ARG A 297 -2.27 16.18 12.05
CA ARG A 297 -1.02 15.98 12.79
C ARG A 297 -0.77 14.52 13.13
N ASP A 298 -1.78 13.81 13.60
CA ASP A 298 -1.65 12.41 14.01
C ASP A 298 -1.39 11.52 12.80
N TYR A 299 -2.02 11.84 11.66
CA TYR A 299 -1.80 11.10 10.43
C TYR A 299 -0.44 11.41 9.79
N ALA A 300 0.01 12.67 9.81
CA ALA A 300 1.38 13.05 9.38
C ALA A 300 2.45 12.31 10.20
N PHE A 301 2.23 12.20 11.52
CA PHE A 301 3.10 11.44 12.41
C PHE A 301 3.13 9.95 12.07
N PHE A 302 1.96 9.37 11.78
CA PHE A 302 1.86 7.98 11.33
C PHE A 302 2.60 7.72 10.02
N VAL A 303 2.38 8.54 8.99
CA VAL A 303 3.04 8.38 7.68
C VAL A 303 4.55 8.53 7.79
N SER A 304 5.04 9.55 8.50
CA SER A 304 6.49 9.75 8.70
C SER A 304 7.14 8.62 9.48
N PHE A 305 6.45 8.04 10.47
CA PHE A 305 6.94 6.86 11.19
C PHE A 305 7.07 5.63 10.28
N LEU A 306 6.02 5.34 9.50
CA LEU A 306 5.99 4.17 8.62
C LEU A 306 6.99 4.24 7.46
N ALA A 307 7.46 5.43 7.09
CA ALA A 307 8.48 5.59 6.05
C ALA A 307 9.89 5.16 6.51
N LEU A 308 10.17 5.10 7.82
CA LEU A 308 11.50 4.78 8.34
C LEU A 308 11.99 3.37 8.01
N PRO A 309 11.19 2.30 8.22
CA PRO A 309 11.61 0.94 7.86
C PRO A 309 12.00 0.82 6.39
N TYR A 310 11.26 1.49 5.50
CA TYR A 310 11.63 1.54 4.09
C TYR A 310 12.98 2.24 3.87
N ALA A 311 13.19 3.42 4.46
CA ALA A 311 14.46 4.15 4.33
C ALA A 311 15.67 3.37 4.85
N ILE A 312 15.52 2.62 5.94
CA ILE A 312 16.59 1.80 6.53
C ILE A 312 17.07 0.74 5.53
N ILE A 313 16.20 0.23 4.66
CA ILE A 313 16.54 -0.88 3.74
C ILE A 313 16.29 -0.58 2.27
N TRP A 314 16.17 0.68 1.84
CA TRP A 314 15.58 1.03 0.54
C TRP A 314 16.31 0.43 -0.69
N ILE A 315 17.62 0.19 -0.57
CA ILE A 315 18.45 -0.48 -1.60
C ILE A 315 18.29 -2.01 -1.62
N SER A 316 17.81 -2.63 -0.53
CA SER A 316 17.67 -4.08 -0.47
C SER A 316 16.64 -4.59 -1.50
N PRO A 317 16.80 -5.82 -2.03
CA PRO A 317 15.81 -6.45 -2.92
C PRO A 317 14.41 -6.57 -2.32
N PHE A 318 14.28 -6.59 -0.99
CA PHE A 318 13.00 -6.69 -0.28
C PHE A 318 12.39 -5.34 0.13
N SER A 319 13.03 -4.22 -0.23
CA SER A 319 12.61 -2.88 0.20
C SER A 319 11.18 -2.52 -0.20
N TYR A 320 10.73 -3.02 -1.36
CA TYR A 320 9.38 -2.81 -1.88
C TYR A 320 8.28 -3.30 -0.92
N ARG A 321 8.53 -4.37 -0.15
CA ARG A 321 7.58 -4.86 0.87
C ARG A 321 7.36 -3.85 1.99
N PHE A 322 8.40 -3.10 2.34
CA PHE A 322 8.32 -2.04 3.35
C PHE A 322 7.79 -0.74 2.75
N MET A 323 8.00 -0.52 1.45
CA MET A 323 7.35 0.56 0.72
C MET A 323 5.82 0.44 0.81
N TYR A 324 5.26 -0.75 0.57
CA TYR A 324 3.81 -0.97 0.64
C TYR A 324 3.18 -0.59 1.98
N ILE A 325 3.89 -0.83 3.08
CA ILE A 325 3.42 -0.52 4.44
C ILE A 325 3.09 0.97 4.56
N PHE A 326 3.95 1.84 4.03
CA PHE A 326 3.73 3.29 4.09
C PHE A 326 2.95 3.82 2.87
N TYR A 327 2.89 3.07 1.76
CA TYR A 327 2.31 3.49 0.48
C TYR A 327 0.87 3.99 0.63
N LEU A 328 -0.04 3.15 1.11
CA LEU A 328 -1.46 3.52 1.24
C LEU A 328 -1.68 4.65 2.26
N PRO A 329 -1.06 4.60 3.46
CA PRO A 329 -1.07 5.75 4.39
C PRO A 329 -0.59 7.06 3.76
N GLY A 330 0.54 7.05 3.05
CA GLY A 330 1.12 8.22 2.41
C GLY A 330 0.24 8.78 1.29
N LEU A 331 -0.33 7.89 0.48
CA LEU A 331 -1.26 8.23 -0.59
C LEU A 331 -2.51 8.91 -0.03
N ILE A 332 -3.21 8.27 0.91
CA ILE A 332 -4.43 8.84 1.50
C ILE A 332 -4.11 10.15 2.23
N PHE A 333 -2.97 10.24 2.94
CA PHE A 333 -2.54 11.48 3.58
C PHE A 333 -2.33 12.61 2.58
N SER A 334 -1.68 12.33 1.45
CA SER A 334 -1.39 13.35 0.43
C SER A 334 -2.68 13.97 -0.14
N VAL A 335 -3.68 13.16 -0.46
CA VAL A 335 -4.98 13.66 -0.96
C VAL A 335 -5.80 14.30 0.16
N TYR A 336 -5.76 13.77 1.38
CA TYR A 336 -6.39 14.40 2.55
C TYR A 336 -5.86 15.83 2.78
N PHE A 337 -4.54 16.02 2.68
CA PHE A 337 -3.92 17.33 2.81
C PHE A 337 -4.33 18.28 1.67
N LEU A 338 -4.43 17.79 0.42
CA LEU A 338 -4.93 18.59 -0.70
C LEU A 338 -6.36 19.09 -0.46
N ASN A 339 -7.23 18.25 0.10
CA ASN A 339 -8.61 18.61 0.46
C ASN A 339 -8.69 19.68 1.56
N ILE A 340 -7.73 19.69 2.48
CA ILE A 340 -7.62 20.78 3.47
C ILE A 340 -7.15 22.07 2.80
N GLN A 341 -6.13 22.01 1.93
CA GLN A 341 -5.62 23.21 1.27
C GLN A 341 -6.63 23.81 0.29
N ASN A 342 -7.47 22.98 -0.33
CA ASN A 342 -8.49 23.37 -1.31
C ASN A 342 -7.93 24.22 -2.47
N GLN A 343 -6.68 23.96 -2.86
CA GLN A 343 -6.00 24.68 -3.94
C GLN A 343 -6.07 23.88 -5.23
N ILE A 344 -6.86 24.36 -6.19
CA ILE A 344 -7.10 23.66 -7.46
C ILE A 344 -5.81 23.35 -8.25
N LYS A 345 -4.81 24.25 -8.18
CA LYS A 345 -3.50 24.06 -8.82
C LYS A 345 -2.75 22.84 -8.25
N SER A 346 -2.83 22.62 -6.94
CA SER A 346 -2.19 21.48 -6.28
C SER A 346 -2.85 20.16 -6.66
N TYR A 347 -4.16 20.16 -6.92
CA TYR A 347 -4.87 19.01 -7.47
C TYR A 347 -4.45 18.67 -8.91
N TYR A 348 -4.34 19.68 -9.79
CA TYR A 348 -3.85 19.45 -11.15
C TYR A 348 -2.42 18.95 -11.19
N PHE A 349 -1.55 19.49 -10.33
CA PHE A 349 -0.19 19.00 -10.18
C PHE A 349 -0.17 17.53 -9.72
N TYR A 350 -0.97 17.19 -8.70
CA TYR A 350 -1.08 15.81 -8.24
C TYR A 350 -1.59 14.87 -9.35
N LEU A 351 -2.63 15.28 -10.07
CA LEU A 351 -3.18 14.52 -11.19
C LEU A 351 -2.15 14.32 -12.31
N LEU A 352 -1.36 15.34 -12.64
CA LEU A 352 -0.29 15.24 -13.62
C LEU A 352 0.76 14.20 -13.18
N VAL A 353 1.19 14.24 -11.92
CA VAL A 353 2.14 13.25 -11.37
C VAL A 353 1.56 11.84 -11.44
N VAL A 354 0.30 11.66 -11.08
CA VAL A 354 -0.42 10.38 -11.18
C VAL A 354 -0.47 9.88 -12.61
N LEU A 355 -0.80 10.74 -13.59
CA LEU A 355 -0.84 10.38 -15.01
C LEU A 355 0.53 9.99 -15.54
N VAL A 356 1.57 10.78 -15.24
CA VAL A 356 2.95 10.50 -15.66
C VAL A 356 3.42 9.17 -15.07
N ALA A 357 3.18 8.93 -13.79
CA ALA A 357 3.54 7.66 -13.15
C ALA A 357 2.74 6.49 -13.73
N GLY A 358 1.45 6.68 -14.04
CA GLY A 358 0.66 5.71 -14.80
C GLY A 358 1.31 5.38 -16.14
N LEU A 359 1.71 6.39 -16.92
CA LEU A 359 2.40 6.16 -18.20
C LEU A 359 3.72 5.40 -18.03
N PHE A 360 4.51 5.66 -16.99
CA PHE A 360 5.72 4.88 -16.70
C PHE A 360 5.40 3.44 -16.30
N THR A 361 4.39 3.27 -15.44
CA THR A 361 3.91 1.97 -14.95
C THR A 361 3.32 1.10 -16.07
N TYR A 362 2.60 1.70 -17.02
CA TYR A 362 1.82 0.99 -18.04
C TYR A 362 2.40 1.05 -19.45
N GLY A 363 3.24 2.04 -19.76
CA GLY A 363 3.84 2.23 -21.08
C GLY A 363 5.24 1.61 -21.22
N SER A 364 5.78 1.01 -20.17
CA SER A 364 7.13 0.49 -20.17
C SER A 364 7.14 -1.05 -20.24
N ASN A 365 7.79 -1.63 -21.27
CA ASN A 365 8.02 -3.09 -21.41
C ASN A 365 8.94 -3.66 -20.31
N THR A 366 9.32 -2.82 -19.36
CA THR A 366 10.30 -3.07 -18.31
C THR A 366 9.88 -4.22 -17.38
N PHE A 367 8.60 -4.60 -17.39
CA PHE A 367 8.04 -5.73 -16.62
C PHE A 367 7.80 -7.01 -17.43
N SER A 368 7.89 -6.98 -18.78
CA SER A 368 7.90 -8.22 -19.58
C SER A 368 9.18 -9.03 -19.35
N ASN A 369 10.14 -8.49 -18.59
CA ASN A 369 11.39 -9.13 -18.21
C ASN A 369 11.34 -9.76 -16.80
N PHE A 370 10.17 -9.85 -16.14
CA PHE A 370 9.93 -10.91 -15.14
C PHE A 370 9.73 -12.27 -15.84
N ASN A 371 10.48 -12.51 -16.92
CA ASN A 371 10.59 -13.80 -17.55
C ASN A 371 11.57 -14.61 -16.72
N TYR A 372 11.04 -15.58 -15.99
CA TYR A 372 11.79 -16.76 -15.59
C TYR A 372 11.28 -17.94 -16.39
#